data_AF-A0A413U9F4-F1
#
_entry.id   AF-A0A413U9F4-F1
#
_cell.length_a   1.000
_cell.length_b   1.000
_cell.length_c   1.000
_cell.angle_alpha   90.00
_cell.angle_beta   90.00
_cell.angle_gamma   90.00
#
_symmetry.space_group_name_H-M   'P 1'
#
loop_
_entity.id
_entity.type
_entity.pdbx_description
1 polymer ?
#
loop_
_entity_poly.entity_id
_entity_poly.type
_entity_poly.pdbx_seq_one_letter_code
_entity_poly.pdbx_strand_id
1 'polypeptide(L)'
;MGLEIKSVLKNKVSAVIFFILLVLNMVQVPNYMGHEYDVEQNMNIFETQIQQYQRALSDINLQYMAVKHMGAEEKVYWNSYQDYLSWAIDNAKAGWNLFNKYGKEVFKNKGLIKRYNEITLWDKLYHLDALKKNGDEKFMRQVRKLGFEEADISFDQSRIFMIGSQISQNKKEDYRAVELSIQEQLHQLETNTELYVGKGPWYFLAHQLRIDSSFAYLFMPLCLIYCVVVLMYEKKTGVFELEQLNDVHFFVHIQVKLFIAFLLLMIASIGIPFLLLGISNGFVGWDTWLLADTKHFFSFKRMYHTDNYVINNMSEYYATEQGFIPDLSFIPLWKALIISLPLILLKLELYIQMAMFCVYTFTKTGFNYLSGIICIILYVISQRMDLISFINPFSITPSLSVLSGCGMQNWLNSICICVVFIFVLLFMNFVSVRQKDKMSL
;
A
#
# COMPACT_ATOMS: atom_id res chain seq x y z
N MET A 1 34.68 -2.87 14.64
CA MET A 1 33.31 -2.97 14.06
C MET A 1 32.51 -4.20 14.53
N GLY A 2 32.87 -5.45 14.17
CA GLY A 2 32.04 -6.64 14.49
C GLY A 2 31.84 -6.91 16.00
N LEU A 3 32.87 -6.69 16.83
CA LEU A 3 32.78 -6.80 18.29
C LEU A 3 31.96 -5.68 18.94
N GLU A 4 31.96 -4.49 18.34
CA GLU A 4 31.26 -3.30 18.84
C GLU A 4 29.76 -3.32 18.48
N ILE A 5 29.40 -3.87 17.31
CA ILE A 5 27.99 -4.12 16.97
C ILE A 5 27.40 -5.17 17.94
N LYS A 6 28.18 -6.21 18.25
CA LYS A 6 27.78 -7.25 19.21
C LYS A 6 27.55 -6.69 20.61
N SER A 7 28.32 -5.69 21.05
CA SER A 7 28.12 -5.08 22.38
C SER A 7 26.83 -4.25 22.43
N VAL A 8 26.54 -3.48 21.38
CA VAL A 8 25.27 -2.73 21.28
C VAL A 8 24.06 -3.66 21.20
N LEU A 9 24.13 -4.73 20.40
CA LEU A 9 23.03 -5.71 20.32
C LEU A 9 22.81 -6.49 21.63
N LYS A 10 23.85 -6.69 22.45
CA LYS A 10 23.74 -7.31 23.78
C LYS A 10 23.15 -6.41 24.86
N ASN A 11 22.94 -5.12 24.57
CA ASN A 11 22.30 -4.21 25.50
C ASN A 11 20.85 -4.66 25.79
N LYS A 12 20.41 -4.55 27.05
CA LYS A 12 19.02 -4.82 27.47
C LYS A 12 18.01 -4.03 26.63
N VAL A 13 18.38 -2.81 26.22
CA VAL A 13 17.53 -1.94 25.38
C VAL A 13 17.29 -2.57 24.00
N SER A 14 18.32 -3.15 23.38
CA SER A 14 18.21 -3.85 22.10
C SER A 14 17.24 -5.03 22.19
N ALA A 15 17.29 -5.79 23.28
CA ALA A 15 16.35 -6.88 23.52
C ALA A 15 14.92 -6.36 23.67
N VAL A 16 14.69 -5.32 24.49
CA VAL A 16 13.35 -4.73 24.68
C VAL A 16 12.79 -4.21 23.35
N ILE A 17 13.58 -3.45 22.57
CA ILE A 17 13.15 -2.94 21.27
C ILE A 17 12.85 -4.08 20.29
N PHE A 18 13.70 -5.11 20.24
CA PHE A 18 13.44 -6.29 19.43
C PHE A 18 12.12 -6.96 19.80
N PHE A 19 11.85 -7.17 21.10
CA PHE A 19 10.61 -7.76 21.56
C PHE A 19 9.39 -6.90 21.20
N ILE A 20 9.47 -5.57 21.35
CA ILE A 20 8.39 -4.67 20.94
C ILE A 20 8.12 -4.80 19.44
N LEU A 21 9.15 -4.72 18.60
CA LEU A 21 9.02 -4.85 17.14
C LEU A 21 8.46 -6.23 16.75
N LEU A 22 8.94 -7.29 17.39
CA LEU A 22 8.47 -8.65 17.14
C LEU A 22 7.00 -8.81 17.53
N VAL A 23 6.59 -8.30 18.69
CA VAL A 23 5.18 -8.34 19.14
C VAL A 23 4.29 -7.55 18.20
N LEU A 24 4.71 -6.35 17.78
CA LEU A 24 3.95 -5.56 16.80
C LEU A 24 3.72 -6.34 15.50
N ASN A 25 4.75 -6.99 14.98
CA ASN A 25 4.63 -7.82 13.78
C ASN A 25 3.76 -9.07 14.03
N MET A 26 3.91 -9.75 15.16
CA MET A 26 3.19 -10.99 15.47
C MET A 26 1.72 -10.79 15.80
N VAL A 27 1.34 -9.70 16.49
CA VAL A 27 -0.06 -9.36 16.82
C VAL A 27 -0.88 -9.09 15.57
N GLN A 28 -0.21 -8.59 14.54
CA GLN A 28 -0.87 -8.28 13.29
C GLN A 28 -1.07 -9.52 12.39
N VAL A 29 -0.26 -10.58 12.53
CA VAL A 29 -0.38 -11.83 11.74
C VAL A 29 -1.80 -12.44 11.80
N PRO A 30 -2.45 -12.60 12.98
CA PRO A 30 -3.84 -13.06 13.07
C PRO A 30 -4.83 -12.15 12.36
N ASN A 31 -4.67 -10.82 12.44
CA ASN A 31 -5.56 -9.88 11.77
C ASN A 31 -5.47 -10.01 10.24
N TYR A 32 -4.30 -10.36 9.69
CA TYR A 32 -4.15 -10.66 8.26
C TYR A 32 -4.69 -12.02 7.86
N MET A 33 -4.47 -13.04 8.68
CA MET A 33 -4.99 -14.38 8.41
C MET A 33 -6.51 -14.47 8.60
N GLY A 34 -7.07 -13.56 9.41
CA GLY A 34 -8.49 -13.44 9.75
C GLY A 34 -9.35 -12.71 8.73
N HIS A 35 -8.77 -12.11 7.67
CA HIS A 35 -9.51 -11.82 6.45
C HIS A 35 -9.80 -13.13 5.71
N GLU A 36 -10.54 -14.02 6.36
CA GLU A 36 -11.20 -15.12 5.71
C GLU A 36 -12.23 -14.51 4.77
N TYR A 37 -12.07 -14.75 3.46
CA TYR A 37 -13.15 -15.10 2.54
C TYR A 37 -14.55 -14.91 3.10
N ASP A 38 -14.93 -13.64 3.24
CA ASP A 38 -16.16 -13.32 3.92
C ASP A 38 -17.27 -13.52 2.89
N VAL A 39 -17.93 -14.65 3.03
CA VAL A 39 -19.09 -15.04 2.23
C VAL A 39 -20.13 -13.93 2.30
N GLU A 40 -20.30 -13.34 3.49
CA GLU A 40 -21.25 -12.25 3.72
C GLU A 40 -20.82 -11.00 2.96
N GLN A 41 -19.55 -10.63 3.01
CA GLN A 41 -19.03 -9.50 2.22
C GLN A 41 -19.22 -9.71 0.71
N ASN A 42 -18.93 -10.90 0.19
CA ASN A 42 -19.12 -11.19 -1.24
C ASN A 42 -20.60 -11.18 -1.63
N MET A 43 -21.49 -11.72 -0.78
CA MET A 43 -22.93 -11.64 -0.98
C MET A 43 -23.41 -10.18 -0.97
N ASN A 44 -22.95 -9.37 -0.03
CA ASN A 44 -23.27 -7.94 0.05
C ASN A 44 -22.82 -7.16 -1.20
N ILE A 45 -21.65 -7.50 -1.76
CA ILE A 45 -21.17 -6.93 -3.03
C ILE A 45 -22.17 -7.25 -4.15
N PHE A 46 -22.56 -8.52 -4.31
CA PHE A 46 -23.54 -8.91 -5.33
C PHE A 46 -24.92 -8.29 -5.10
N GLU A 47 -25.40 -8.18 -3.86
CA GLU A 47 -26.65 -7.48 -3.55
C GLU A 47 -26.59 -6.01 -3.96
N THR A 48 -25.47 -5.34 -3.67
CA THR A 48 -25.25 -3.94 -4.08
C THR A 48 -25.26 -3.82 -5.60
N GLN A 49 -24.57 -4.71 -6.32
CA GLN A 49 -24.57 -4.73 -7.79
C GLN A 49 -25.98 -4.96 -8.37
N ILE A 50 -26.74 -5.92 -7.82
CA ILE A 50 -28.13 -6.18 -8.22
C ILE A 50 -28.97 -4.91 -8.06
N GLN A 51 -28.88 -4.24 -6.91
CA GLN A 51 -29.63 -2.99 -6.67
C GLN A 51 -29.21 -1.88 -7.63
N GLN A 52 -27.92 -1.73 -7.93
CA GLN A 52 -27.41 -0.73 -8.88
C GLN A 52 -27.94 -0.98 -10.29
N TYR A 53 -27.87 -2.21 -10.78
CA TYR A 53 -28.37 -2.55 -12.12
C TYR A 53 -29.90 -2.45 -12.21
N GLN A 54 -30.64 -2.82 -11.15
CA GLN A 54 -32.10 -2.64 -11.10
C GLN A 54 -32.50 -1.16 -11.17
N ARG A 55 -31.78 -0.29 -10.46
CA ARG A 55 -32.01 1.16 -10.54
C ARG A 55 -31.71 1.68 -11.96
N ALA A 56 -30.56 1.33 -12.52
CA ALA A 56 -30.19 1.72 -13.88
C ALA A 56 -31.23 1.26 -14.92
N LEU A 57 -31.77 0.04 -14.77
CA LEU A 57 -32.79 -0.50 -15.67
C LEU A 57 -34.11 0.26 -15.53
N SER A 58 -34.52 0.55 -14.29
CA SER A 58 -35.70 1.37 -14.02
C SER A 58 -35.58 2.78 -14.63
N ASP A 59 -34.43 3.42 -14.44
CA ASP A 59 -34.18 4.78 -14.95
C ASP A 59 -34.22 4.82 -16.47
N ILE A 60 -33.62 3.83 -17.14
CA ILE A 60 -33.66 3.71 -18.59
C ILE A 60 -35.06 3.44 -19.10
N ASN A 61 -35.84 2.60 -18.42
CA ASN A 61 -37.24 2.38 -18.78
C ASN A 61 -38.05 3.67 -18.69
N LEU A 62 -37.82 4.49 -17.67
CA LEU A 62 -38.47 5.80 -17.52
C LEU A 62 -38.05 6.78 -18.62
N GLN A 63 -36.75 6.85 -18.94
CA GLN A 63 -36.25 7.69 -20.03
C GLN A 63 -36.83 7.26 -21.38
N TYR A 64 -36.86 5.94 -21.63
CA TYR A 64 -37.47 5.37 -22.83
C TYR A 64 -38.95 5.75 -22.96
N MET A 65 -39.73 5.71 -21.86
CA MET A 65 -41.14 6.12 -21.86
C MET A 65 -41.33 7.63 -22.06
N ALA A 66 -40.35 8.46 -21.69
CA ALA A 66 -40.41 9.91 -21.84
C ALA A 66 -40.13 10.39 -23.28
N VAL A 67 -39.48 9.57 -24.11
CA VAL A 67 -39.19 9.90 -25.51
C VAL A 67 -40.45 9.69 -26.37
N LYS A 68 -41.10 10.79 -26.76
CA LYS A 68 -42.37 10.76 -27.52
C LYS A 68 -42.28 10.12 -28.90
N HIS A 69 -41.13 10.19 -29.57
CA HIS A 69 -40.90 9.58 -30.90
C HIS A 69 -39.46 9.08 -31.00
N MET A 70 -39.25 7.78 -30.82
CA MET A 70 -37.95 7.13 -30.99
C MET A 70 -37.89 6.44 -32.36
N GLY A 71 -36.83 6.67 -33.12
CA GLY A 71 -36.62 6.02 -34.42
C GLY A 71 -36.44 4.50 -34.26
N ALA A 72 -36.77 3.73 -35.30
CA ALA A 72 -36.64 2.27 -35.27
C ALA A 72 -35.20 1.81 -35.01
N GLU A 73 -34.21 2.53 -35.56
CA GLU A 73 -32.78 2.27 -35.32
C GLU A 73 -32.37 2.58 -33.88
N GLU A 74 -32.86 3.69 -33.32
CA GLU A 74 -32.54 4.11 -31.96
C GLU A 74 -33.07 3.09 -30.94
N LYS A 75 -34.30 2.62 -31.14
CA LYS A 75 -34.95 1.60 -30.30
C LYS A 75 -34.14 0.30 -30.17
N VAL A 76 -33.40 -0.07 -31.21
CA VAL A 76 -32.56 -1.28 -31.19
C VAL A 76 -31.40 -1.14 -30.20
N TYR A 77 -30.80 0.05 -30.08
CA TYR A 77 -29.74 0.31 -29.09
C TYR A 77 -30.28 0.32 -27.66
N TRP A 78 -31.47 0.91 -27.45
CA TRP A 78 -32.15 0.91 -26.15
C TRP A 78 -32.49 -0.51 -25.67
N ASN A 79 -33.10 -1.32 -26.54
CA ASN A 79 -33.42 -2.71 -26.23
C ASN A 79 -32.15 -3.50 -25.86
N SER A 80 -31.09 -3.37 -26.66
CA SER A 80 -29.82 -4.08 -26.40
C SER A 80 -29.23 -3.70 -25.04
N TYR A 81 -29.35 -2.43 -24.62
CA TYR A 81 -28.86 -1.99 -23.32
C TYR A 81 -29.75 -2.46 -22.15
N GLN A 82 -31.08 -2.49 -22.32
CA GLN A 82 -32.00 -3.07 -21.34
C GLN A 82 -31.75 -4.56 -21.14
N ASP A 83 -31.51 -5.29 -22.24
CA ASP A 83 -31.17 -6.71 -22.23
C ASP A 83 -29.83 -6.94 -21.52
N TYR A 84 -28.83 -6.07 -21.74
CA TYR A 84 -27.57 -6.08 -20.98
C TYR A 84 -27.79 -5.89 -19.47
N LEU A 85 -28.54 -4.89 -19.05
CA LEU A 85 -28.81 -4.66 -17.63
C LEU A 85 -29.56 -5.83 -16.99
N SER A 86 -30.51 -6.42 -17.73
CA SER A 86 -31.25 -7.60 -17.29
C SER A 86 -30.31 -8.81 -17.12
N TRP A 87 -29.44 -9.05 -18.11
CA TRP A 87 -28.41 -10.07 -18.02
C TRP A 87 -27.44 -9.84 -16.85
N ALA A 88 -27.01 -8.59 -16.62
CA ALA A 88 -26.09 -8.24 -15.54
C ALA A 88 -26.72 -8.50 -14.15
N ILE A 89 -28.00 -8.20 -13.99
CA ILE A 89 -28.78 -8.55 -12.79
C ILE A 89 -28.77 -10.07 -12.57
N ASP A 90 -29.04 -10.86 -13.61
CA ASP A 90 -29.11 -12.31 -13.47
C ASP A 90 -27.74 -12.95 -13.25
N ASN A 91 -26.69 -12.41 -13.87
CA ASN A 91 -25.30 -12.78 -13.61
C ASN A 91 -24.89 -12.48 -12.15
N ALA A 92 -25.23 -11.30 -11.63
CA ALA A 92 -24.96 -10.95 -10.22
C ALA A 92 -25.76 -11.85 -9.24
N LYS A 93 -27.02 -12.17 -9.55
CA LYS A 93 -27.80 -13.17 -8.77
C LYS A 93 -27.15 -14.55 -8.82
N ALA A 94 -26.57 -14.96 -9.95
CA ALA A 94 -25.84 -16.23 -10.04
C ALA A 94 -24.62 -16.23 -9.11
N GLY A 95 -23.91 -15.11 -9.01
CA GLY A 95 -22.81 -14.91 -8.05
C GLY A 95 -23.27 -15.00 -6.60
N TRP A 96 -24.34 -14.28 -6.25
CA TRP A 96 -24.95 -14.35 -4.92
C TRP A 96 -25.40 -15.78 -4.57
N ASN A 97 -26.10 -16.46 -5.49
CA ASN A 97 -26.57 -17.83 -5.31
C ASN A 97 -25.42 -18.84 -5.13
N LEU A 98 -24.29 -18.62 -5.81
CA LEU A 98 -23.08 -19.43 -5.66
C LEU A 98 -22.60 -19.40 -4.20
N PHE A 99 -22.50 -18.22 -3.60
CA PHE A 99 -22.11 -18.05 -2.21
C PHE A 99 -23.18 -18.50 -1.22
N ASN A 100 -24.44 -18.19 -1.47
CA ASN A 100 -25.55 -18.63 -0.62
C ASN A 100 -25.64 -20.16 -0.54
N LYS A 101 -25.35 -20.87 -1.65
CA LYS A 101 -25.43 -22.34 -1.71
C LYS A 101 -24.18 -23.04 -1.16
N TYR A 102 -22.99 -22.54 -1.47
CA TYR A 102 -21.74 -23.24 -1.19
C TYR A 102 -20.86 -22.57 -0.12
N GLY A 103 -21.19 -21.35 0.30
CA GLY A 103 -20.47 -20.61 1.34
C GLY A 103 -18.96 -20.55 1.08
N LYS A 104 -18.17 -20.89 2.11
CA LYS A 104 -16.70 -20.88 2.04
C LYS A 104 -16.12 -21.92 1.06
N GLU A 105 -16.89 -22.93 0.65
CA GLU A 105 -16.41 -23.96 -0.29
C GLU A 105 -16.20 -23.41 -1.70
N VAL A 106 -16.82 -22.26 -2.04
CA VAL A 106 -16.55 -21.56 -3.31
C VAL A 106 -15.06 -21.32 -3.50
N PHE A 107 -14.35 -20.96 -2.44
CA PHE A 107 -12.91 -20.64 -2.50
C PHE A 107 -12.00 -21.86 -2.43
N LYS A 108 -12.52 -23.03 -2.09
CA LYS A 108 -11.72 -24.27 -1.97
C LYS A 108 -11.86 -25.16 -3.20
N ASN A 109 -13.03 -25.14 -3.83
CA ASN A 109 -13.32 -25.99 -4.98
C ASN A 109 -12.93 -25.29 -6.29
N LYS A 110 -12.03 -25.92 -7.05
CA LYS A 110 -11.54 -25.39 -8.34
C LYS A 110 -12.66 -25.05 -9.35
N GLY A 111 -13.73 -25.83 -9.38
CA GLY A 111 -14.86 -25.58 -10.28
C GLY A 111 -15.70 -24.37 -9.81
N LEU A 112 -15.94 -24.26 -8.50
CA LEU A 112 -16.73 -23.16 -7.94
C LEU A 112 -15.98 -21.82 -8.03
N ILE A 113 -14.68 -21.80 -7.73
CA ILE A 113 -13.87 -20.58 -7.86
C ILE A 113 -13.74 -20.16 -9.32
N LYS A 114 -13.57 -21.11 -10.25
CA LYS A 114 -13.60 -20.82 -11.69
C LYS A 114 -14.93 -20.17 -12.08
N ARG A 115 -16.06 -20.69 -11.57
CA ARG A 115 -17.38 -20.11 -11.85
C ARG A 115 -17.55 -18.71 -11.26
N TYR A 116 -17.05 -18.46 -10.06
CA TYR A 116 -17.02 -17.11 -9.48
C TYR A 116 -16.20 -16.14 -10.33
N ASN A 117 -15.02 -16.59 -10.78
CA ASN A 117 -14.14 -15.81 -11.64
C ASN A 117 -14.78 -15.51 -13.00
N GLU A 118 -15.53 -16.46 -13.59
CA GLU A 118 -16.32 -16.24 -14.80
C GLU A 118 -17.38 -15.14 -14.61
N ILE A 119 -18.19 -15.27 -13.55
CA ILE A 119 -19.29 -14.34 -13.26
C ILE A 119 -18.76 -12.91 -13.14
N THR A 120 -17.70 -12.72 -12.36
CA THR A 120 -17.11 -11.40 -12.10
C THR A 120 -16.34 -10.85 -13.29
N LEU A 121 -15.67 -11.70 -14.08
CA LEU A 121 -14.90 -11.27 -15.25
C LEU A 121 -15.82 -10.81 -16.38
N TRP A 122 -16.87 -11.58 -16.70
CA TRP A 122 -17.80 -11.22 -17.78
C TRP A 122 -18.61 -9.97 -17.46
N ASP A 123 -19.02 -9.78 -16.20
CA ASP A 123 -19.65 -8.54 -15.73
C ASP A 123 -18.78 -7.32 -16.06
N LYS A 124 -17.49 -7.37 -15.70
CA LYS A 124 -16.53 -6.28 -15.97
C LYS A 124 -16.28 -6.07 -17.46
N LEU A 125 -16.11 -7.14 -18.24
CA LEU A 125 -15.85 -7.05 -19.68
C LEU A 125 -17.00 -6.36 -20.42
N TYR A 126 -18.25 -6.76 -20.17
CA TYR A 126 -19.39 -6.11 -20.82
C TYR A 126 -19.69 -4.72 -20.28
N HIS A 127 -19.38 -4.47 -19.00
CA HIS A 127 -19.41 -3.11 -18.48
C HIS A 127 -18.37 -2.20 -19.19
N LEU A 128 -17.20 -2.73 -19.54
CA LEU A 128 -16.21 -2.01 -20.32
C LEU A 128 -16.72 -1.67 -21.73
N ASP A 129 -17.47 -2.57 -22.36
CA ASP A 129 -18.09 -2.35 -23.68
C ASP A 129 -19.21 -1.31 -23.63
N ALA A 130 -19.99 -1.27 -22.54
CA ALA A 130 -20.95 -0.20 -22.30
C ALA A 130 -20.27 1.18 -22.23
N LEU A 131 -19.01 1.24 -21.78
CA LEU A 131 -18.23 2.47 -21.66
C LEU A 131 -17.40 2.82 -22.90
N LYS A 132 -16.95 1.82 -23.66
CA LYS A 132 -16.19 2.00 -24.90
C LYS A 132 -16.53 0.91 -25.90
N LYS A 133 -16.89 1.30 -27.12
CA LYS A 133 -17.13 0.35 -28.21
C LYS A 133 -15.96 -0.64 -28.34
N ASN A 134 -16.29 -1.93 -28.24
CA ASN A 134 -15.34 -3.05 -28.32
C ASN A 134 -14.15 -2.88 -27.36
N GLY A 135 -14.44 -2.50 -26.12
CA GLY A 135 -13.43 -2.27 -25.08
C GLY A 135 -12.78 -3.56 -24.61
N ASP A 136 -13.52 -4.66 -24.68
CA ASP A 136 -13.12 -6.02 -24.30
C ASP A 136 -12.08 -6.66 -25.23
N GLU A 137 -12.06 -6.32 -26.53
CA GLU A 137 -11.26 -6.98 -27.58
C GLU A 137 -9.78 -7.15 -27.20
N LYS A 138 -9.21 -6.14 -26.52
CA LYS A 138 -7.81 -6.17 -26.06
C LYS A 138 -7.52 -7.25 -25.01
N PHE A 139 -8.54 -7.72 -24.30
CA PHE A 139 -8.48 -8.75 -23.27
C PHE A 139 -8.91 -10.13 -23.77
N MET A 140 -9.71 -10.21 -24.83
CA MET A 140 -10.27 -11.48 -25.34
C MET A 140 -9.21 -12.53 -25.67
N ARG A 141 -8.02 -12.11 -26.13
CA ARG A 141 -6.90 -13.04 -26.33
C ARG A 141 -6.44 -13.72 -25.03
N GLN A 142 -6.39 -12.98 -23.92
CA GLN A 142 -6.01 -13.51 -22.60
C GLN A 142 -7.13 -14.40 -22.05
N VAL A 143 -8.39 -13.94 -22.13
CA VAL A 143 -9.58 -14.71 -21.70
C VAL A 143 -9.63 -16.09 -22.37
N ARG A 144 -9.44 -16.14 -23.70
CA ARG A 144 -9.42 -17.40 -24.46
C ARG A 144 -8.26 -18.30 -24.08
N LYS A 145 -7.07 -17.74 -23.82
CA LYS A 145 -5.89 -18.50 -23.37
C LYS A 145 -6.12 -19.15 -22.00
N LEU A 146 -6.91 -18.51 -21.13
CA LEU A 146 -7.30 -19.02 -19.82
C LEU A 146 -8.42 -20.09 -19.89
N GLY A 147 -9.01 -20.34 -21.06
CA GLY A 147 -10.04 -21.37 -21.25
C GLY A 147 -11.39 -21.00 -20.62
N PHE A 148 -11.70 -19.69 -20.58
CA PHE A 148 -13.05 -19.21 -20.29
C PHE A 148 -13.87 -19.15 -21.59
N GLU A 149 -15.05 -19.73 -21.55
CA GLU A 149 -16.01 -19.68 -22.65
C GLU A 149 -16.77 -18.35 -22.61
N GLU A 150 -17.12 -17.83 -23.79
CA GLU A 150 -17.94 -16.63 -23.92
C GLU A 150 -19.29 -16.83 -23.21
N ALA A 151 -19.73 -15.81 -22.47
CA ALA A 151 -20.99 -15.90 -21.73
C ALA A 151 -22.17 -16.00 -22.71
N ASP A 152 -23.18 -16.77 -22.33
CA ASP A 152 -24.47 -16.76 -23.03
C ASP A 152 -25.15 -15.42 -22.77
N ILE A 153 -25.28 -14.59 -23.81
CA ILE A 153 -25.79 -13.23 -23.75
C ILE A 153 -27.03 -13.06 -24.62
N SER A 154 -28.00 -12.31 -24.12
CA SER A 154 -29.25 -12.00 -24.84
C SER A 154 -29.20 -10.70 -25.65
N PHE A 155 -28.07 -9.99 -25.63
CA PHE A 155 -27.91 -8.65 -26.20
C PHE A 155 -26.80 -8.59 -27.26
N ASP A 156 -26.85 -7.59 -28.14
CA ASP A 156 -25.75 -7.30 -29.07
C ASP A 156 -24.69 -6.43 -28.36
N GLN A 157 -23.55 -7.04 -28.04
CA GLN A 157 -22.41 -6.42 -27.38
C GLN A 157 -21.91 -5.15 -28.09
N SER A 158 -22.00 -5.07 -29.42
CA SER A 158 -21.53 -3.90 -30.17
C SER A 158 -22.41 -2.66 -30.00
N ARG A 159 -23.62 -2.84 -29.44
CA ARG A 159 -24.67 -1.81 -29.36
C ARG A 159 -24.79 -1.16 -27.99
N ILE A 160 -24.37 -1.84 -26.92
CA ILE A 160 -24.56 -1.36 -25.55
C ILE A 160 -23.79 -0.06 -25.27
N PHE A 161 -22.67 0.18 -25.96
CA PHE A 161 -21.90 1.42 -25.89
C PHE A 161 -22.73 2.68 -26.19
N MET A 162 -23.67 2.58 -27.13
CA MET A 162 -24.42 3.75 -27.62
C MET A 162 -25.24 4.42 -26.52
N ILE A 163 -25.79 3.60 -25.61
CA ILE A 163 -26.58 4.07 -24.47
C ILE A 163 -25.68 4.21 -23.23
N GLY A 164 -24.89 3.18 -22.90
CA GLY A 164 -24.07 3.17 -21.68
C GLY A 164 -23.12 4.35 -21.59
N SER A 165 -22.53 4.74 -22.71
CA SER A 165 -21.55 5.82 -22.71
C SER A 165 -22.15 7.23 -22.66
N GLN A 166 -23.46 7.37 -22.87
CA GLN A 166 -24.19 8.62 -22.68
C GLN A 166 -24.63 8.82 -21.23
N ILE A 167 -24.81 7.71 -20.50
CA ILE A 167 -25.31 7.70 -19.11
C ILE A 167 -24.16 7.91 -18.12
N SER A 168 -22.96 7.41 -18.44
CA SER A 168 -21.78 7.64 -17.60
C SER A 168 -21.35 9.11 -17.63
N GLN A 169 -21.46 9.78 -16.48
CA GLN A 169 -21.05 11.17 -16.31
C GLN A 169 -19.52 11.35 -16.38
N ASN A 170 -18.76 10.35 -15.93
CA ASN A 170 -17.29 10.36 -15.87
C ASN A 170 -16.70 9.18 -16.67
N LYS A 171 -17.13 9.07 -17.93
CA LYS A 171 -16.83 7.96 -18.84
C LYS A 171 -15.36 7.54 -18.87
N LYS A 172 -14.43 8.51 -18.81
CA LYS A 172 -12.99 8.24 -18.91
C LYS A 172 -12.47 7.57 -17.64
N GLU A 173 -12.89 8.08 -16.48
CA GLU A 173 -12.54 7.59 -15.15
C GLU A 173 -13.17 6.21 -14.91
N ASP A 174 -14.46 6.04 -15.22
CA ASP A 174 -15.18 4.75 -15.16
C ASP A 174 -14.46 3.70 -16.00
N TYR A 175 -14.19 4.02 -17.27
CA TYR A 175 -13.53 3.09 -18.20
C TYR A 175 -12.17 2.68 -17.66
N ARG A 176 -11.40 3.61 -17.11
CA ARG A 176 -10.06 3.34 -16.58
C ARG A 176 -10.11 2.45 -15.34
N ALA A 177 -11.05 2.70 -14.42
CA ALA A 177 -11.22 1.89 -13.22
C ALA A 177 -11.58 0.43 -13.56
N VAL A 178 -12.52 0.25 -14.50
CA VAL A 178 -12.95 -1.07 -14.97
C VAL A 178 -11.81 -1.77 -15.72
N GLU A 179 -11.09 -1.04 -16.58
CA GLU A 179 -9.91 -1.55 -17.30
C GLU A 179 -8.84 -2.08 -16.32
N LEU A 180 -8.52 -1.33 -15.27
CA LEU A 180 -7.55 -1.73 -14.26
C LEU A 180 -8.03 -2.97 -13.48
N SER A 181 -9.32 -3.04 -13.14
CA SER A 181 -9.89 -4.20 -12.44
C SER A 181 -9.84 -5.49 -13.27
N ILE A 182 -10.07 -5.39 -14.60
CA ILE A 182 -9.95 -6.53 -15.51
C ILE A 182 -8.49 -6.97 -15.64
N GLN A 183 -7.56 -6.03 -15.78
CA GLN A 183 -6.12 -6.33 -15.83
C GLN A 183 -5.65 -7.05 -14.57
N GLU A 184 -6.08 -6.60 -13.39
CA GLU A 184 -5.76 -7.23 -12.11
C GLU A 184 -6.27 -8.68 -12.07
N GLN A 185 -7.55 -8.87 -12.39
CA GLN A 185 -8.18 -10.18 -12.34
C GLN A 185 -7.55 -11.16 -13.33
N LEU A 186 -7.33 -10.75 -14.59
CA LEU A 186 -6.70 -11.61 -15.60
C LEU A 186 -5.27 -12.02 -15.20
N HIS A 187 -4.50 -11.10 -14.62
CA HIS A 187 -3.16 -11.42 -14.11
C HIS A 187 -3.18 -12.44 -12.97
N GLN A 188 -4.14 -12.31 -12.04
CA GLN A 188 -4.32 -13.27 -10.95
C GLN A 188 -4.67 -14.67 -11.48
N LEU A 189 -5.51 -14.74 -12.50
CA LEU A 189 -5.91 -15.97 -13.17
C LEU A 189 -4.73 -16.61 -13.94
N GLU A 190 -3.93 -15.81 -14.67
CA GLU A 190 -2.77 -16.31 -15.41
C GLU A 190 -1.67 -16.88 -14.50
N THR A 191 -1.51 -16.29 -13.32
CA THR A 191 -0.48 -16.70 -12.35
C THR A 191 -0.93 -17.81 -11.41
N ASN A 192 -2.17 -18.32 -11.55
CA ASN A 192 -2.80 -19.26 -10.61
C ASN A 192 -2.66 -18.80 -9.13
N THR A 193 -2.63 -17.50 -8.89
CA THR A 193 -2.50 -16.93 -7.54
C THR A 193 -3.83 -16.89 -6.78
N GLU A 194 -4.90 -17.47 -7.37
CA GLU A 194 -6.30 -17.54 -6.90
C GLU A 194 -6.48 -17.90 -5.41
N LEU A 195 -5.47 -18.50 -4.77
CA LEU A 195 -5.52 -18.97 -3.38
C LEU A 195 -4.63 -18.20 -2.39
N TYR A 196 -3.75 -17.29 -2.83
CA TYR A 196 -2.63 -16.83 -1.98
C TYR A 196 -2.43 -15.33 -1.84
N VAL A 197 -3.18 -14.50 -2.56
CA VAL A 197 -2.93 -13.05 -2.60
C VAL A 197 -3.01 -12.39 -1.22
N GLY A 198 -3.80 -12.92 -0.27
CA GLY A 198 -3.96 -12.34 1.08
C GLY A 198 -3.23 -13.01 2.24
N LYS A 199 -2.51 -14.13 2.03
CA LYS A 199 -1.99 -14.97 3.15
C LYS A 199 -0.51 -15.30 3.08
N GLY A 200 0.18 -14.88 2.02
CA GLY A 200 1.60 -15.15 1.81
C GLY A 200 2.53 -14.26 2.65
N PRO A 201 3.81 -14.68 2.83
CA PRO A 201 4.82 -13.87 3.51
C PRO A 201 5.09 -12.54 2.79
N TRP A 202 4.94 -12.51 1.46
CA TRP A 202 5.06 -11.31 0.66
C TRP A 202 3.93 -10.31 0.88
N TYR A 203 2.69 -10.79 1.09
CA TYR A 203 1.56 -9.94 1.45
C TYR A 203 1.80 -9.28 2.81
N PHE A 204 2.25 -10.07 3.79
CA PHE A 204 2.64 -9.56 5.10
C PHE A 204 3.71 -8.47 4.98
N LEU A 205 4.78 -8.72 4.22
CA LEU A 205 5.85 -7.73 4.04
C LEU A 205 5.34 -6.45 3.36
N ALA A 206 4.52 -6.57 2.31
CA ALA A 206 3.91 -5.43 1.66
C ALA A 206 3.07 -4.61 2.64
N HIS A 207 2.25 -5.28 3.45
CA HIS A 207 1.46 -4.62 4.49
C HIS A 207 2.32 -3.88 5.52
N GLN A 208 3.44 -4.46 5.98
CA GLN A 208 4.31 -3.79 6.94
C GLN A 208 4.91 -2.46 6.42
N LEU A 209 4.81 -2.19 5.12
CA LEU A 209 5.31 -0.99 4.48
C LEU A 209 4.20 0.01 4.09
N ARG A 210 2.97 -0.20 4.57
CA ARG A 210 1.77 0.62 4.29
C ARG A 210 1.34 1.50 5.47
N ILE A 211 0.44 2.46 5.24
CA ILE A 211 -0.05 3.43 6.25
C ILE A 211 -0.81 2.77 7.40
N ASP A 212 -1.55 1.70 7.12
CA ASP A 212 -2.37 0.96 8.09
C ASP A 212 -1.56 0.08 9.05
N SER A 213 -0.28 -0.17 8.73
CA SER A 213 0.58 -0.95 9.62
C SER A 213 1.01 -0.14 10.86
N SER A 214 0.65 -0.65 12.03
CA SER A 214 1.16 -0.18 13.31
C SER A 214 2.69 -0.29 13.42
N PHE A 215 3.31 -1.26 12.74
CA PHE A 215 4.77 -1.34 12.66
C PHE A 215 5.32 -0.14 11.88
N ALA A 216 4.79 0.15 10.69
CA ALA A 216 5.24 1.28 9.88
C ALA A 216 5.10 2.61 10.65
N TYR A 217 4.02 2.75 11.42
CA TYR A 217 3.79 3.93 12.26
C TYR A 217 4.76 4.04 13.45
N LEU A 218 5.06 2.95 14.16
CA LEU A 218 5.88 2.97 15.38
C LEU A 218 7.38 2.78 15.14
N PHE A 219 7.77 2.25 13.99
CA PHE A 219 9.14 1.90 13.66
C PHE A 219 10.11 3.10 13.80
N MET A 220 9.74 4.27 13.26
CA MET A 220 10.61 5.45 13.30
C MET A 220 10.76 6.05 14.72
N PRO A 221 9.68 6.23 15.50
CA PRO A 221 9.80 6.56 16.93
C PRO A 221 10.66 5.58 17.73
N LEU A 222 10.49 4.27 17.51
CA LEU A 222 11.29 3.25 18.20
C LEU A 222 12.77 3.33 17.84
N CYS A 223 13.10 3.65 16.58
CA CYS A 223 14.47 3.93 16.16
C CYS A 223 15.07 5.10 16.94
N LEU A 224 14.33 6.21 17.04
CA LEU A 224 14.78 7.39 17.77
C LEU A 224 15.02 7.08 19.25
N ILE A 225 14.06 6.44 19.91
CA ILE A 225 14.15 6.05 21.32
C ILE A 225 15.37 5.15 21.53
N TYR A 226 15.52 4.12 20.70
CA TYR A 226 16.65 3.20 20.76
C TYR A 226 17.98 3.94 20.70
N CYS A 227 18.16 4.77 19.67
CA CYS A 227 19.42 5.48 19.44
C CYS A 227 19.71 6.47 20.57
N VAL A 228 18.73 7.26 21.02
CA VAL A 228 18.92 8.19 22.15
C VAL A 228 19.35 7.44 23.41
N VAL A 229 18.68 6.33 23.77
CA VAL A 229 19.01 5.59 24.99
C VAL A 229 20.40 4.93 24.89
N VAL A 230 20.75 4.33 23.75
CA VAL A 230 22.08 3.72 23.54
C VAL A 230 23.18 4.77 23.62
N LEU A 231 23.03 5.90 22.93
CA LEU A 231 24.00 6.99 22.96
C LEU A 231 24.16 7.59 24.37
N MET A 232 23.05 7.71 25.12
CA MET A 232 23.09 8.18 26.51
C MET A 232 23.81 7.19 27.43
N TYR A 233 23.65 5.88 27.18
CA TYR A 233 24.39 4.85 27.90
C TYR A 233 25.89 4.89 27.61
N GLU A 234 26.28 5.05 26.34
CA GLU A 234 27.69 5.19 25.94
C GLU A 234 28.31 6.48 26.50
N LYS A 235 27.56 7.59 26.52
CA LYS A 235 27.98 8.84 27.16
C LYS A 235 28.16 8.68 28.67
N LYS A 236 27.27 7.94 29.36
CA LYS A 236 27.37 7.71 30.81
C LYS A 236 28.55 6.80 31.19
N THR A 237 28.92 5.87 30.33
CA THR A 237 29.97 4.87 30.59
C THR A 237 31.37 5.36 30.19
N GLY A 238 31.50 6.56 29.63
CA GLY A 238 32.79 7.12 29.18
C GLY A 238 33.35 6.47 27.90
N VAL A 239 32.66 5.46 27.36
CA VAL A 239 33.03 4.81 26.09
C VAL A 239 33.07 5.82 24.95
N PHE A 240 32.15 6.79 24.98
CA PHE A 240 32.09 7.87 24.00
C PHE A 240 33.36 8.72 23.97
N GLU A 241 33.86 9.14 25.15
CA GLU A 241 35.06 9.99 25.26
C GLU A 241 36.32 9.23 24.84
N LEU A 242 36.38 7.93 25.15
CA LEU A 242 37.48 7.04 24.76
C LEU A 242 37.53 6.79 23.24
N GLU A 243 36.39 6.54 22.61
CA GLU A 243 36.34 6.32 21.16
C GLU A 243 36.60 7.64 20.39
N GLN A 244 36.14 8.79 20.91
CA GLN A 244 36.44 10.11 20.33
C GLN A 244 37.93 10.46 20.34
N LEU A 245 38.66 10.10 21.41
CA LEU A 245 40.10 10.35 21.51
C LEU A 245 40.93 9.45 20.58
N ASN A 246 40.43 8.27 20.25
CA ASN A 246 41.16 7.25 19.49
C ASN A 246 40.91 7.29 17.98
N ASP A 247 39.79 7.84 17.51
CA ASP A 247 39.42 7.80 16.10
C ASP A 247 38.90 9.14 15.56
N VAL A 248 39.57 9.66 14.52
CA VAL A 248 39.18 10.89 13.81
C VAL A 248 37.85 10.71 13.06
N HIS A 249 37.51 9.46 12.72
CA HIS A 249 36.26 9.07 12.04
C HIS A 249 35.20 8.52 13.01
N PHE A 250 35.43 8.65 14.32
CA PHE A 250 34.55 8.17 15.38
C PHE A 250 33.06 8.48 15.15
N PHE A 251 32.76 9.69 14.70
CA PHE A 251 31.39 10.12 14.43
C PHE A 251 30.68 9.24 13.38
N VAL A 252 31.36 8.93 12.28
CA VAL A 252 30.85 8.04 11.22
C VAL A 252 30.76 6.61 11.77
N HIS A 253 31.69 6.21 12.62
CA HIS A 253 31.70 4.88 13.21
C HIS A 253 30.50 4.60 14.11
N ILE A 254 30.15 5.54 15.00
CA ILE A 254 28.93 5.45 15.82
C ILE A 254 27.68 5.39 14.94
N GLN A 255 27.59 6.27 13.95
CA GLN A 255 26.45 6.32 13.04
C GLN A 255 26.24 4.96 12.36
N VAL A 256 27.29 4.39 11.77
CA VAL A 256 27.19 3.11 11.08
C VAL A 256 26.91 1.96 12.06
N LYS A 257 27.47 2.01 13.28
CA LYS A 257 27.20 1.04 14.35
C LYS A 257 25.71 1.03 14.73
N LEU A 258 25.11 2.20 14.96
CA LEU A 258 23.68 2.33 15.26
C LEU A 258 22.82 1.89 14.08
N PHE A 259 23.19 2.29 12.86
CA PHE A 259 22.50 1.93 11.63
C PHE A 259 22.43 0.41 11.45
N ILE A 260 23.58 -0.27 11.48
CA ILE A 260 23.64 -1.73 11.32
C ILE A 260 22.90 -2.43 12.47
N ALA A 261 23.10 -1.99 13.71
CA ALA A 261 22.45 -2.61 14.86
C ALA A 261 20.92 -2.55 14.75
N PHE A 262 20.36 -1.38 14.46
CA PHE A 262 18.90 -1.25 14.34
C PHE A 262 18.35 -1.93 13.09
N LEU A 263 19.08 -1.89 11.97
CA LEU A 263 18.71 -2.61 10.75
C LEU A 263 18.62 -4.12 11.01
N LEU A 264 19.54 -4.70 11.79
CA LEU A 264 19.49 -6.11 12.18
C LEU A 264 18.28 -6.43 13.07
N LEU A 265 17.94 -5.56 14.03
CA LEU A 265 16.73 -5.73 14.85
C LEU A 265 15.47 -5.70 13.98
N MET A 266 15.42 -4.79 13.01
CA MET A 266 14.33 -4.69 12.04
C MET A 266 14.21 -5.96 11.20
N ILE A 267 15.30 -6.39 10.56
CA ILE A 267 15.32 -7.59 9.70
C ILE A 267 14.92 -8.83 10.50
N ALA A 268 15.42 -8.98 11.73
CA ALA A 268 15.07 -10.12 12.56
C ALA A 268 13.59 -10.09 12.98
N SER A 269 13.06 -8.92 13.37
CA SER A 269 11.68 -8.79 13.84
C SER A 269 10.63 -8.99 12.75
N ILE A 270 10.93 -8.60 11.50
CA ILE A 270 10.07 -8.86 10.33
C ILE A 270 10.31 -10.28 9.80
N GLY A 271 11.57 -10.71 9.79
CA GLY A 271 12.02 -11.97 9.20
C GLY A 271 11.44 -13.20 9.89
N ILE A 272 11.26 -13.18 11.21
CA ILE A 272 10.64 -14.30 11.95
C ILE A 272 9.20 -14.57 11.46
N PRO A 273 8.24 -13.62 11.56
CA PRO A 273 6.89 -13.84 11.05
C PRO A 273 6.84 -14.08 9.54
N PHE A 274 7.71 -13.44 8.76
CA PHE A 274 7.84 -13.70 7.32
C PHE A 274 8.19 -15.16 7.03
N LEU A 275 9.18 -15.73 7.73
CA LEU A 275 9.56 -17.12 7.56
C LEU A 275 8.47 -18.08 8.06
N LEU A 276 7.82 -17.78 9.19
CA LEU A 276 6.70 -18.58 9.71
C LEU A 276 5.56 -18.67 8.69
N LEU A 277 5.16 -17.53 8.11
CA LEU A 277 4.14 -17.48 7.07
C LEU A 277 4.57 -18.19 5.77
N GLY A 278 5.85 -18.07 5.41
CA GLY A 278 6.38 -18.76 4.24
C GLY A 278 6.43 -20.28 4.41
N ILE A 279 6.70 -20.78 5.62
CA ILE A 279 6.65 -22.21 5.95
C ILE A 279 5.20 -22.71 5.93
N SER A 280 4.24 -21.93 6.46
CA SER A 280 2.84 -22.36 6.53
C SER A 280 2.10 -22.26 5.20
N ASN A 281 2.34 -21.19 4.43
CA ASN A 281 1.54 -20.81 3.26
C ASN A 281 2.35 -20.81 1.94
N GLY A 282 3.65 -21.10 1.99
CA GLY A 282 4.55 -21.02 0.83
C GLY A 282 5.00 -19.59 0.52
N PHE A 283 6.01 -19.46 -0.34
CA PHE A 283 6.59 -18.18 -0.79
C PHE A 283 6.05 -17.71 -2.15
N VAL A 284 4.83 -18.13 -2.52
CA VAL A 284 4.16 -17.74 -3.76
C VAL A 284 3.67 -16.29 -3.65
N GLY A 285 3.59 -15.56 -4.76
CA GLY A 285 3.07 -14.19 -4.81
C GLY A 285 4.11 -13.08 -4.95
N TRP A 286 5.37 -13.40 -5.21
CA TRP A 286 6.45 -12.44 -5.50
C TRP A 286 6.17 -11.55 -6.73
N ASP A 287 5.45 -12.08 -7.72
CA ASP A 287 5.07 -11.40 -8.97
C ASP A 287 3.64 -10.82 -8.94
N THR A 288 3.01 -10.75 -7.77
CA THR A 288 1.68 -10.14 -7.62
C THR A 288 1.75 -8.68 -8.04
N TRP A 289 0.75 -8.20 -8.77
CA TRP A 289 0.71 -6.81 -9.19
C TRP A 289 0.18 -5.88 -8.10
N LEU A 290 0.79 -4.71 -8.02
CA LEU A 290 0.42 -3.63 -7.12
C LEU A 290 0.27 -2.34 -7.93
N LEU A 291 -0.76 -1.55 -7.60
CA LEU A 291 -0.97 -0.24 -8.22
C LEU A 291 0.05 0.77 -7.68
N ALA A 292 0.78 1.39 -8.59
CA ALA A 292 1.79 2.40 -8.28
C ALA A 292 1.59 3.67 -9.11
N ASP A 293 1.93 4.82 -8.54
CA ASP A 293 1.97 6.08 -9.29
C ASP A 293 3.30 6.19 -10.02
N THR A 294 3.38 5.55 -11.18
CA THR A 294 4.55 5.62 -12.06
C THR A 294 4.65 6.95 -12.80
N LYS A 295 3.58 7.75 -12.87
CA LYS A 295 3.52 9.00 -13.65
C LYS A 295 4.15 10.15 -12.89
N HIS A 296 3.83 10.28 -11.60
CA HIS A 296 4.34 11.36 -10.75
C HIS A 296 5.57 10.96 -9.95
N PHE A 297 6.06 9.74 -10.14
CA PHE A 297 7.21 9.16 -9.44
C PHE A 297 8.43 10.09 -9.34
N PHE A 298 8.83 10.72 -10.45
CA PHE A 298 9.94 11.66 -10.54
C PHE A 298 9.51 13.14 -10.55
N SER A 299 8.34 13.46 -9.99
CA SER A 299 7.82 14.81 -9.98
C SER A 299 7.83 15.43 -8.58
N PHE A 300 8.01 16.75 -8.51
CA PHE A 300 7.86 17.55 -7.29
C PHE A 300 6.41 18.05 -7.10
N LYS A 301 5.45 17.50 -7.85
CA LYS A 301 4.04 17.88 -7.70
C LYS A 301 3.54 17.40 -6.33
N ARG A 302 2.82 18.27 -5.64
CA ARG A 302 2.10 17.91 -4.42
C ARG A 302 0.86 17.11 -4.77
N MET A 303 0.63 16.03 -4.05
CA MET A 303 -0.63 15.33 -4.08
C MET A 303 -1.51 15.89 -2.96
N TYR A 304 -2.70 16.34 -3.34
CA TYR A 304 -3.75 16.70 -2.40
C TYR A 304 -4.79 15.61 -2.46
N HIS A 305 -5.00 14.98 -1.31
CA HIS A 305 -6.00 13.93 -1.16
C HIS A 305 -7.06 14.48 -0.22
N THR A 306 -8.26 14.68 -0.74
CA THR A 306 -9.44 15.14 0.02
C THR A 306 -10.20 13.98 0.66
N ASP A 307 -10.01 12.77 0.14
CA ASP A 307 -10.80 11.59 0.44
C ASP A 307 -10.04 10.54 1.26
N ASN A 308 -10.77 9.54 1.75
CA ASN A 308 -10.18 8.40 2.44
C ASN A 308 -9.39 7.50 1.46
N TYR A 309 -8.29 6.91 1.93
CA TYR A 309 -7.57 5.90 1.16
C TYR A 309 -8.37 4.60 1.09
N VAL A 310 -8.20 3.88 0.00
CA VAL A 310 -8.81 2.58 -0.26
C VAL A 310 -7.72 1.52 -0.32
N ILE A 311 -8.01 0.38 0.29
CA ILE A 311 -7.18 -0.82 0.22
C ILE A 311 -7.92 -1.84 -0.64
N ASN A 312 -7.31 -2.21 -1.77
CA ASN A 312 -7.79 -3.32 -2.59
C ASN A 312 -6.64 -4.31 -2.79
N ASN A 313 -6.78 -5.51 -2.21
CA ASN A 313 -5.70 -6.49 -2.10
C ASN A 313 -4.42 -5.86 -1.51
N MET A 314 -3.29 -6.00 -2.19
CA MET A 314 -2.01 -5.39 -1.80
C MET A 314 -1.91 -3.91 -2.15
N SER A 315 -2.82 -3.39 -2.99
CA SER A 315 -2.78 -2.02 -3.48
C SER A 315 -3.41 -1.04 -2.49
N GLU A 316 -2.81 0.13 -2.40
CA GLU A 316 -3.28 1.25 -1.58
C GLU A 316 -3.36 2.48 -2.47
N TYR A 317 -4.51 3.14 -2.54
CA TYR A 317 -4.65 4.36 -3.34
C TYR A 317 -5.72 5.26 -2.74
N TYR A 318 -5.61 6.58 -2.94
CA TYR A 318 -6.72 7.47 -2.63
C TYR A 318 -7.79 7.35 -3.71
N ALA A 319 -9.04 7.12 -3.29
CA ALA A 319 -10.15 7.27 -4.20
C ALA A 319 -10.28 8.74 -4.61
N THR A 320 -10.67 9.00 -5.85
CA THR A 320 -11.09 10.36 -6.24
C THR A 320 -12.41 10.71 -5.53
N GLU A 321 -12.83 11.99 -5.58
CA GLU A 321 -14.10 12.47 -4.97
C GLU A 321 -15.34 11.67 -5.40
N GLN A 322 -15.25 10.92 -6.50
CA GLN A 322 -16.31 10.08 -7.07
C GLN A 322 -16.09 8.57 -6.86
N GLY A 323 -15.05 8.18 -6.11
CA GLY A 323 -14.75 6.77 -5.78
C GLY A 323 -13.85 6.04 -6.80
N PHE A 324 -13.29 6.73 -7.80
CA PHE A 324 -12.51 6.07 -8.86
C PHE A 324 -11.07 5.78 -8.47
N ILE A 325 -10.51 4.73 -9.09
CA ILE A 325 -9.08 4.45 -9.02
C ILE A 325 -8.36 5.57 -9.79
N PRO A 326 -7.41 6.29 -9.16
CA PRO A 326 -6.63 7.31 -9.84
C PRO A 326 -5.77 6.71 -10.94
N ASP A 327 -5.13 7.56 -11.74
CA ASP A 327 -4.36 7.18 -12.92
C ASP A 327 -3.03 6.46 -12.56
N LEU A 328 -3.15 5.22 -12.10
CA LEU A 328 -2.10 4.34 -11.61
C LEU A 328 -1.76 3.27 -12.65
N SER A 329 -0.62 2.61 -12.43
CA SER A 329 -0.12 1.52 -13.27
C SER A 329 0.28 0.33 -12.42
N PHE A 330 0.06 -0.88 -12.94
CA PHE A 330 0.52 -2.10 -12.28
C PHE A 330 2.04 -2.24 -12.37
N ILE A 331 2.65 -2.53 -11.23
CA ILE A 331 4.02 -3.00 -11.16
C ILE A 331 4.09 -4.31 -10.36
N PRO A 332 5.02 -5.22 -10.68
CA PRO A 332 5.24 -6.41 -9.85
C PRO A 332 5.69 -6.03 -8.43
N LEU A 333 5.23 -6.80 -7.44
CA LEU A 333 5.50 -6.57 -6.02
C LEU A 333 7.01 -6.52 -5.73
N TRP A 334 7.79 -7.43 -6.31
CA TRP A 334 9.24 -7.42 -6.15
C TRP A 334 9.88 -6.09 -6.55
N LYS A 335 9.38 -5.48 -7.64
CA LYS A 335 9.85 -4.20 -8.13
C LYS A 335 9.43 -3.09 -7.18
N ALA A 336 8.20 -3.13 -6.67
CA ALA A 336 7.72 -2.20 -5.66
C ALA A 336 8.58 -2.23 -4.38
N LEU A 337 8.89 -3.44 -3.88
CA LEU A 337 9.71 -3.63 -2.69
C LEU A 337 11.14 -3.11 -2.88
N ILE A 338 11.78 -3.42 -4.02
CA ILE A 338 13.12 -2.91 -4.35
C ILE A 338 13.12 -1.38 -4.42
N ILE A 339 12.10 -0.77 -5.04
CA ILE A 339 11.99 0.69 -5.16
C ILE A 339 11.67 1.35 -3.81
N SER A 340 10.97 0.67 -2.90
CA SER A 340 10.69 1.19 -1.57
C SER A 340 11.90 1.18 -0.64
N LEU A 341 12.87 0.28 -0.87
CA LEU A 341 14.01 0.06 0.01
C LEU A 341 14.88 1.31 0.24
N PRO A 342 15.28 2.10 -0.80
CA PRO A 342 16.05 3.32 -0.61
C PRO A 342 15.40 4.31 0.38
N LEU A 343 14.08 4.47 0.30
CA LEU A 343 13.37 5.40 1.18
C LEU A 343 13.33 4.90 2.63
N ILE A 344 13.18 3.59 2.85
CA ILE A 344 13.26 2.99 4.20
C ILE A 344 14.63 3.25 4.82
N LEU A 345 15.70 2.99 4.06
CA LEU A 345 17.08 3.18 4.53
C LEU A 345 17.39 4.64 4.81
N LEU A 346 16.93 5.56 3.96
CA LEU A 346 17.10 6.99 4.17
C LEU A 346 16.32 7.52 5.37
N LYS A 347 15.07 7.07 5.57
CA LYS A 347 14.31 7.43 6.78
C LYS A 347 14.99 6.88 8.03
N LEU A 348 15.50 5.64 8.00
CA LEU A 348 16.26 5.07 9.11
C LEU A 348 17.47 5.95 9.46
N GLU A 349 18.28 6.29 8.46
CA GLU A 349 19.45 7.16 8.61
C GLU A 349 19.07 8.54 9.18
N LEU A 350 18.00 9.16 8.66
CA LEU A 350 17.51 10.44 9.16
C LEU A 350 17.19 10.41 10.66
N TYR A 351 16.52 9.36 11.14
CA TYR A 351 16.15 9.26 12.56
C TYR A 351 17.36 8.95 13.45
N ILE A 352 18.38 8.26 12.94
CA ILE A 352 19.66 8.08 13.64
C ILE A 352 20.38 9.44 13.77
N GLN A 353 20.45 10.22 12.69
CA GLN A 353 21.01 11.58 12.74
C GLN A 353 20.28 12.48 13.73
N MET A 354 18.96 12.37 13.79
CA MET A 354 18.14 13.14 14.72
C MET A 354 18.34 12.71 16.18
N ALA A 355 18.55 11.41 16.44
CA ALA A 355 18.91 10.93 17.77
C ALA A 355 20.29 11.45 18.20
N MET A 356 21.27 11.40 17.30
CA MET A 356 22.60 11.97 17.52
C MET A 356 22.50 13.47 17.81
N PHE A 357 21.67 14.21 17.08
CA PHE A 357 21.40 15.62 17.33
C PHE A 357 20.83 15.86 18.73
N CYS A 358 19.84 15.08 19.15
CA CYS A 358 19.26 15.16 20.49
C CYS A 358 20.30 14.94 21.60
N VAL A 359 21.26 14.04 21.39
CA VAL A 359 22.24 13.69 22.42
C VAL A 359 23.46 14.61 22.43
N TYR A 360 23.92 15.02 21.25
CA TYR A 360 25.17 15.78 21.09
C TYR A 360 24.98 17.28 21.19
N THR A 361 23.82 17.82 20.85
CA THR A 361 23.57 19.26 20.96
C THR A 361 23.52 19.71 22.42
N PHE A 362 22.87 18.92 23.28
CA PHE A 362 22.66 19.30 24.66
C PHE A 362 23.70 18.64 25.60
N THR A 363 24.07 19.37 26.66
CA THR A 363 25.02 18.88 27.67
C THR A 363 24.31 18.11 28.76
N LYS A 364 23.18 18.63 29.24
CA LYS A 364 22.39 18.07 30.35
C LYS A 364 21.50 16.92 29.88
N THR A 365 21.56 15.82 30.62
CA THR A 365 20.84 14.57 30.33
C THR A 365 19.32 14.76 30.20
N GLY A 366 18.70 15.59 31.03
CA GLY A 366 17.26 15.88 30.98
C GLY A 366 16.82 16.51 29.66
N PHE A 367 17.64 17.41 29.08
CA PHE A 367 17.33 18.04 27.80
C PHE A 367 17.46 17.05 26.63
N ASN A 368 18.41 16.10 26.68
CA ASN A 368 18.54 15.06 25.66
C ASN A 368 17.28 14.19 25.55
N TYR A 369 16.69 13.81 26.69
CA TYR A 369 15.45 13.03 26.70
C TYR A 369 14.25 13.89 26.27
N LEU A 370 14.16 15.13 26.75
CA LEU A 370 13.09 16.05 26.38
C LEU A 370 13.06 16.32 24.87
N SER A 371 14.22 16.56 24.25
CA SER A 371 14.30 16.79 22.80
C SER A 371 13.85 15.57 22.00
N GLY A 372 14.23 14.35 22.44
CA GLY A 372 13.76 13.11 21.83
C GLY A 372 12.23 12.97 21.91
N ILE A 373 11.63 13.29 23.06
CA ILE A 373 10.17 13.28 23.25
C ILE A 373 9.49 14.30 22.32
N ILE A 374 10.04 15.52 22.20
CA ILE A 374 9.52 16.55 21.30
C ILE A 374 9.55 16.06 19.84
N CYS A 375 10.63 15.42 19.38
CA CYS A 375 10.70 14.85 18.03
C CYS A 375 9.62 13.78 17.80
N ILE A 376 9.31 12.95 18.80
CA ILE A 376 8.23 11.95 18.69
C ILE A 376 6.86 12.62 18.62
N ILE A 377 6.62 13.65 19.44
CA ILE A 377 5.36 14.41 19.40
C ILE A 377 5.19 15.08 18.03
N LEU A 378 6.24 15.72 17.50
CA LEU A 378 6.23 16.31 16.17
C LEU A 378 5.98 15.27 15.08
N TYR A 379 6.55 14.08 15.21
CA TYR A 379 6.25 12.96 14.32
C TYR A 379 4.77 12.60 14.34
N VAL A 380 4.21 12.34 15.51
CA VAL A 380 2.79 11.95 15.66
C VAL A 380 1.85 13.03 15.10
N ILE A 381 2.14 14.31 15.37
CA ILE A 381 1.38 15.43 14.82
C ILE A 381 1.49 15.46 13.29
N SER A 382 2.71 15.32 12.75
CA SER A 382 2.96 15.40 11.30
C SER A 382 2.37 14.24 10.52
N GLN A 383 2.20 13.07 11.15
CA GLN A 383 1.51 11.92 10.56
C GLN A 383 -0.02 12.07 10.56
N ARG A 384 -0.57 12.98 11.38
CA ARG A 384 -2.02 13.22 11.49
C ARG A 384 -2.49 14.54 10.90
N MET A 385 -1.60 15.51 10.76
CA MET A 385 -1.91 16.87 10.34
C MET A 385 -1.08 17.26 9.13
N ASP A 386 -1.72 17.94 8.18
CA ASP A 386 -1.11 18.42 6.93
C ASP A 386 -0.25 19.69 7.11
N LEU A 387 0.42 19.80 8.26
CA LEU A 387 1.26 20.94 8.58
C LEU A 387 2.59 20.87 7.81
N ILE A 388 2.68 21.70 6.76
CA ILE A 388 3.90 21.92 5.95
C ILE A 388 4.44 20.59 5.37
N SER A 389 3.54 19.73 4.91
CA SER A 389 3.89 18.39 4.42
C SER A 389 4.82 18.38 3.21
N PHE A 390 5.03 19.49 2.51
CA PHE A 390 5.94 19.53 1.35
C PHE A 390 7.43 19.47 1.73
N ILE A 391 7.81 19.92 2.93
CA ILE A 391 9.23 19.97 3.38
C ILE A 391 9.43 19.16 4.65
N ASN A 392 8.35 18.84 5.36
CA ASN A 392 8.40 18.18 6.65
C ASN A 392 8.80 16.68 6.52
N PRO A 393 9.99 16.27 6.98
CA PRO A 393 10.43 14.88 6.87
C PRO A 393 9.60 13.93 7.75
N PHE A 394 8.97 14.45 8.81
CA PHE A 394 8.08 13.66 9.67
C PHE A 394 6.76 13.31 9.01
N SER A 395 6.37 14.00 7.95
CA SER A 395 5.12 13.74 7.20
C SER A 395 5.30 12.71 6.07
N ILE A 396 6.53 12.21 5.85
CA ILE A 396 6.79 11.15 4.87
C ILE A 396 6.06 9.89 5.34
N THR A 397 5.07 9.44 4.59
CA THR A 397 4.31 8.21 4.85
C THR A 397 5.19 6.96 4.67
N PRO A 398 4.69 5.76 5.00
CA PRO A 398 5.38 4.51 4.72
C PRO A 398 5.73 4.34 3.24
N SER A 399 6.84 3.65 2.97
CA SER A 399 7.51 3.69 1.66
C SER A 399 6.70 3.08 0.52
N LEU A 400 5.89 2.05 0.79
CA LEU A 400 5.03 1.45 -0.24
C LEU A 400 3.86 2.38 -0.57
N SER A 401 3.30 3.06 0.44
CA SER A 401 2.25 4.06 0.28
C SER A 401 2.72 5.30 -0.48
N VAL A 402 3.97 5.74 -0.28
CA VAL A 402 4.57 6.81 -1.10
C VAL A 402 4.65 6.38 -2.58
N LEU A 403 5.01 5.13 -2.84
CA LEU A 403 5.09 4.58 -4.19
C LEU A 403 3.70 4.42 -4.85
N SER A 404 2.68 4.13 -4.06
CA SER A 404 1.31 4.00 -4.55
C SER A 404 0.59 5.35 -4.76
N GLY A 405 1.25 6.47 -4.44
CA GLY A 405 0.66 7.80 -4.52
C GLY A 405 -0.21 8.16 -3.32
N CYS A 406 -0.16 7.38 -2.24
CA CYS A 406 -0.84 7.67 -0.97
C CYS A 406 -0.05 8.62 -0.06
N GLY A 407 1.13 9.08 -0.46
CA GLY A 407 1.80 10.19 0.21
C GLY A 407 1.24 11.54 -0.24
N MET A 408 1.33 12.56 0.62
CA MET A 408 1.27 13.95 0.15
C MET A 408 2.46 14.34 -0.74
N GLN A 409 3.54 13.55 -0.62
CA GLN A 409 4.79 13.70 -1.31
C GLN A 409 4.99 12.49 -2.22
N ASN A 410 5.50 12.74 -3.41
CA ASN A 410 5.91 11.67 -4.32
C ASN A 410 7.25 11.10 -3.89
N TRP A 411 7.56 9.90 -4.40
CA TRP A 411 8.79 9.19 -4.09
C TRP A 411 10.06 10.03 -4.22
N LEU A 412 10.28 10.73 -5.36
CA LEU A 412 11.46 11.57 -5.54
C LEU A 412 11.52 12.71 -4.50
N ASN A 413 10.38 13.36 -4.23
CA ASN A 413 10.33 14.45 -3.25
C ASN A 413 10.70 13.94 -1.85
N SER A 414 10.15 12.80 -1.42
CA SER A 414 10.49 12.19 -0.13
C SER A 414 11.97 11.83 -0.02
N ILE A 415 12.58 11.31 -1.09
CA ILE A 415 14.04 11.05 -1.14
C ILE A 415 14.82 12.36 -0.95
N CYS A 416 14.47 13.42 -1.71
CA CYS A 416 15.14 14.72 -1.61
C CYS A 416 15.03 15.32 -0.22
N ILE A 417 13.85 15.29 0.40
CA ILE A 417 13.63 15.77 1.78
C ILE A 417 14.53 15.01 2.75
N CYS A 418 14.54 13.67 2.70
CA CYS A 418 15.41 12.86 3.57
C CYS A 418 16.88 13.25 3.39
N VAL A 419 17.37 13.30 2.15
CA VAL A 419 18.77 13.61 1.85
C VAL A 419 19.17 14.99 2.39
N VAL A 420 18.36 16.02 2.13
CA VAL A 420 18.64 17.39 2.60
C VAL A 420 18.71 17.43 4.12
N PHE A 421 17.74 16.85 4.82
CA PHE A 421 17.73 16.85 6.29
C PHE A 421 18.86 16.01 6.89
N ILE A 422 19.22 14.89 6.28
CA ILE A 422 20.40 14.09 6.69
C ILE A 422 21.66 14.95 6.62
N PHE A 423 21.90 15.66 5.51
CA PHE A 423 23.08 16.52 5.37
C PHE A 423 23.09 17.68 6.39
N VAL A 424 21.95 18.32 6.62
CA VAL A 424 21.84 19.39 7.62
C VAL A 424 22.12 18.86 9.03
N LEU A 425 21.53 17.72 9.41
CA LEU A 425 21.75 17.12 10.73
C LEU A 425 23.18 16.62 10.90
N LEU A 426 23.77 15.99 9.87
CA LEU A 426 25.18 15.60 9.85
C LEU A 426 26.08 16.79 10.15
N PHE A 427 25.86 17.92 9.47
CA PHE A 427 26.63 19.14 9.70
C PHE A 427 26.44 19.70 11.12
N MET A 428 25.20 19.80 11.59
CA MET A 428 24.87 20.26 12.96
C MET A 428 25.51 19.38 14.03
N ASN A 429 25.45 18.06 13.85
CA ASN A 429 26.04 17.08 14.75
C ASN A 429 27.57 17.24 14.80
N PHE A 430 28.20 17.35 13.64
CA PHE A 430 29.65 17.56 13.53
C PHE A 430 30.11 18.84 14.24
N VAL A 431 29.39 19.95 14.05
CA VAL A 431 29.68 21.22 14.73
C VAL A 431 29.49 21.10 16.24
N SER A 432 28.41 20.45 16.68
CA SER A 432 28.07 20.30 18.11
C SER A 432 29.12 19.48 18.88
N VAL A 433 29.66 18.43 18.26
CA VAL A 433 30.75 17.64 18.83
C VAL A 433 32.03 18.48 18.94
N ARG A 434 32.44 19.18 17.88
CA ARG A 434 33.67 19.99 17.88
C ARG A 434 33.63 21.22 18.79
N GLN A 435 32.46 21.81 19.02
CA GLN A 435 32.35 22.94 19.94
C GLN A 435 32.56 22.51 21.39
N LYS A 436 32.22 21.27 21.75
CA LYS A 436 32.47 20.73 23.09
C LYS A 436 33.95 20.51 23.37
N ASP A 437 34.72 20.08 22.37
CA ASP A 437 36.18 19.91 22.48
C ASP A 437 36.90 21.23 22.84
N LYS A 438 36.34 22.37 22.41
CA LYS A 438 36.89 23.71 22.72
C LYS A 438 36.53 24.23 24.11
N MET A 439 35.52 23.66 24.78
CA MET A 439 35.12 24.07 26.13
C MET A 439 35.73 23.21 27.23
N SER A 440 36.34 22.07 26.87
CA SER A 440 37.03 21.14 27.79
C SER A 440 38.56 21.32 27.82
N LEU A 441 39.09 22.26 27.03
CA LEU A 441 40.46 22.78 27.07
C LEU A 441 40.43 24.16 27.72
#